data_AF-A0AAN7UVQ3-F1
#
_entry.id   AF-A0AAN7UVQ3-F1
#
_cell.length_a   1.000
_cell.length_b   1.000
_cell.length_c   1.000
_cell.angle_alpha   90.00
_cell.angle_beta   90.00
_cell.angle_gamma   90.00
#
_symmetry.space_group_name_H-M   'P 1'
#
loop_
_entity.id
_entity.type
_entity.pdbx_description
1 polymer ?
#
loop_
_entity_poly.entity_id
_entity_poly.type
_entity_poly.pdbx_seq_one_letter_code
_entity_poly.pdbx_strand_id
1 'polypeptide(L)'
;MATDFLDLNSSAPGGSGETLARKLARLHTTPAPIPEGFDKPMYGFPVTTCCGASPQKNDWKSSWADFYANNRLRAILGDGIKNNGADAELSDAVEKTANVVVPRLLGTTI
;
A
#
# COMPACT_ATOMS: atom_id res chain seq x y z
N MET A 1 20.08 10.31 -2.43
CA MET A 1 19.87 9.39 -1.29
C MET A 1 21.14 8.60 -1.13
N ALA A 2 21.71 8.55 0.08
CA ALA A 2 22.82 7.66 0.42
C ALA A 2 22.29 6.61 1.38
N THR A 3 22.69 5.35 1.20
CA THR A 3 22.26 4.20 2.02
C THR A 3 23.45 3.29 2.30
N ASP A 4 23.29 2.38 3.25
CA ASP A 4 24.30 1.36 3.53
C ASP A 4 24.57 0.48 2.30
N PHE A 5 25.82 0.08 2.13
CA PHE A 5 26.22 -0.90 1.12
C PHE A 5 25.92 -2.30 1.62
N LEU A 6 25.21 -3.08 0.80
CA LEU A 6 24.89 -4.47 1.09
C LEU A 6 25.62 -5.38 0.10
N ASP A 7 26.59 -6.15 0.59
CA ASP A 7 27.25 -7.20 -0.19
C ASP A 7 26.36 -8.46 -0.26
N LEU A 8 25.64 -8.61 -1.37
CA LEU A 8 24.72 -9.72 -1.60
C LEU A 8 25.40 -11.03 -1.99
N ASN A 9 26.72 -11.04 -2.26
CA ASN A 9 27.49 -12.23 -2.62
C ASN A 9 28.23 -12.84 -1.41
N SER A 10 28.13 -12.21 -0.24
CA SER A 10 28.81 -12.68 0.96
C SER A 10 28.22 -14.00 1.44
N SER A 11 29.09 -15.00 1.57
CA SER A 11 28.80 -16.28 2.24
C SER A 11 29.20 -16.28 3.71
N ALA A 12 29.75 -15.15 4.21
CA ALA A 12 30.08 -15.01 5.62
C ALA A 12 28.80 -15.06 6.46
N PRO A 13 28.83 -15.60 7.70
CA PRO A 13 27.69 -15.56 8.60
C PRO A 13 27.41 -14.11 9.01
N GLY A 14 26.59 -13.44 8.21
CA GLY A 14 26.14 -12.07 8.40
C GLY A 14 24.64 -12.01 8.74
N GLY A 15 24.27 -11.10 9.64
CA GLY A 15 22.87 -10.86 10.04
C GLY A 15 22.40 -11.67 11.25
N SER A 16 21.13 -11.53 11.61
CA SER A 16 20.55 -12.07 12.85
C SER A 16 20.31 -13.60 12.88
N GLY A 17 20.62 -14.34 11.81
CA GLY A 17 20.28 -15.76 11.69
C GLY A 17 18.77 -16.06 11.52
N GLU A 18 17.91 -15.05 11.53
CA GLU A 18 16.48 -15.20 11.26
C GLU A 18 16.19 -15.27 9.77
N THR A 19 15.28 -16.17 9.38
CA THR A 19 14.78 -16.24 8.01
C THR A 19 14.00 -14.98 7.64
N LEU A 20 13.96 -14.66 6.34
CA LEU A 20 13.16 -13.54 5.82
C LEU A 20 11.68 -13.67 6.24
N ALA A 21 11.12 -14.87 6.17
CA ALA A 21 9.73 -15.12 6.56
C ALA A 21 9.45 -14.71 8.02
N ARG A 22 10.38 -15.01 8.95
CA ARG A 22 10.24 -14.62 10.36
C ARG A 22 10.31 -13.10 10.54
N LYS A 23 11.24 -12.44 9.83
CA LYS A 23 11.36 -10.97 9.87
C LYS A 23 10.12 -10.29 9.31
N LEU A 24 9.58 -10.79 8.20
CA LEU A 24 8.39 -10.25 7.56
C LEU A 24 7.12 -10.48 8.41
N ALA A 25 7.00 -11.66 9.03
CA ALA A 25 5.92 -11.92 9.98
C ALA A 25 5.97 -10.94 11.15
N ARG A 26 7.14 -10.73 11.77
CA ARG A 26 7.32 -9.73 12.84
C ARG A 26 6.96 -8.32 12.38
N LEU A 27 7.34 -7.93 11.16
CA LEU A 27 7.01 -6.63 10.60
C LEU A 27 5.49 -6.45 10.48
N HIS A 28 4.77 -7.43 9.92
CA HIS A 28 3.32 -7.34 9.72
C HIS A 28 2.48 -7.53 10.99
N THR A 29 3.01 -8.18 12.03
CA THR A 29 2.31 -8.36 13.32
C THR A 29 2.63 -7.27 14.35
N THR A 30 3.60 -6.39 14.07
CA THR A 30 3.87 -5.23 14.92
C THR A 30 2.68 -4.26 14.84
N PRO A 31 2.03 -3.88 15.96
CA PRO A 31 0.90 -2.96 15.94
C PRO A 31 1.28 -1.63 15.30
N ALA A 32 0.42 -1.13 14.40
CA ALA A 32 0.61 0.18 13.80
C ALA A 32 0.37 1.28 14.85
N PRO A 33 1.21 2.32 14.91
CA PRO A 33 0.98 3.45 15.79
C PRO A 33 -0.27 4.22 15.37
N ILE A 34 -0.95 4.81 16.35
CA ILE A 34 -2.08 5.71 16.10
C ILE A 34 -1.52 7.03 15.52
N PRO A 35 -1.95 7.46 14.31
CA PRO A 35 -1.48 8.71 13.74
C PRO A 35 -1.98 9.92 14.53
N GLU A 36 -1.26 11.04 14.46
CA GLU A 36 -1.67 12.29 15.10
C GLU A 36 -3.07 12.73 14.64
N GLY A 37 -3.91 13.12 15.60
CA GLY A 37 -5.29 13.54 15.33
C GLY A 37 -6.32 12.41 15.23
N PHE A 38 -5.91 11.15 15.40
CA PHE A 38 -6.81 9.99 15.44
C PHE A 38 -6.78 9.30 16.81
N ASP A 39 -7.82 8.52 17.09
CA ASP A 39 -8.02 7.77 18.32
C ASP A 39 -7.76 6.25 18.15
N LYS A 40 -7.42 5.82 16.94
CA LYS A 40 -7.20 4.42 16.57
C LYS A 40 -6.21 4.26 15.40
N PRO A 41 -5.65 3.06 15.17
CA PRO A 41 -4.85 2.79 14.00
C PRO A 41 -5.63 3.04 12.70
N MET A 42 -4.93 3.56 11.70
CA MET A 42 -5.51 3.94 10.41
C MET A 42 -4.68 3.34 9.27
N TYR A 43 -5.30 3.11 8.12
CA TYR A 43 -4.61 2.78 6.89
C TYR A 43 -4.10 4.06 6.23
N GLY A 44 -2.82 4.11 5.92
CA GLY A 44 -2.18 5.29 5.34
C GLY A 44 -0.73 5.43 5.73
N PHE A 45 -0.18 6.61 5.50
CA PHE A 45 1.19 6.98 5.83
C PHE A 45 1.30 8.51 5.93
N PRO A 46 2.19 9.07 6.77
CA PRO A 46 2.28 10.52 6.97
C PRO A 46 2.66 11.32 5.72
N VAL A 47 3.22 10.67 4.70
CA VAL A 47 3.64 11.30 3.45
C VAL A 47 3.20 10.47 2.24
N THR A 48 2.99 11.15 1.12
CA THR A 48 2.87 10.52 -0.19
C THR A 48 4.18 9.79 -0.52
N THR A 49 4.10 8.48 -0.71
CA THR A 49 5.22 7.66 -1.19
C THR A 49 5.13 7.47 -2.69
N CYS A 50 6.04 6.69 -3.29
CA CYS A 50 5.96 6.34 -4.71
C CYS A 50 6.10 4.82 -4.90
N CYS A 51 5.37 4.27 -5.88
CA CYS A 51 5.60 2.93 -6.43
C CYS A 51 6.16 3.09 -7.85
N GLY A 52 7.48 3.02 -7.98
CA GLY A 52 8.17 3.49 -9.18
C GLY A 52 7.95 4.99 -9.38
N ALA A 53 7.49 5.39 -10.57
CA ALA A 53 7.17 6.79 -10.88
C ALA A 53 5.77 7.22 -10.40
N SER A 54 4.93 6.29 -9.92
CA SER A 54 3.53 6.58 -9.56
C SER A 54 3.44 7.08 -8.12
N PRO A 55 2.93 8.30 -7.86
CA PRO A 55 2.68 8.78 -6.50
C PRO A 55 1.58 7.96 -5.82
N GLN A 56 1.82 7.54 -4.58
CA GLN A 56 0.86 6.81 -3.77
C GLN A 56 0.27 7.75 -2.71
N LYS A 57 -0.93 8.25 -2.97
CA LYS A 57 -1.68 9.05 -1.98
C LYS A 57 -1.96 8.18 -0.75
N ASN A 58 -1.49 8.64 0.40
CA ASN A 58 -1.51 7.87 1.64
C ASN A 58 -2.35 8.53 2.74
N ASP A 59 -3.26 9.43 2.35
CA ASP A 59 -4.23 10.05 3.26
C ASP A 59 -4.95 8.99 4.11
N TRP A 60 -5.07 9.27 5.40
CA TRP A 60 -5.56 8.32 6.39
C TRP A 60 -7.01 7.90 6.12
N LYS A 61 -7.25 6.59 6.20
CA LYS A 61 -8.58 5.96 6.09
C LYS A 61 -8.77 4.93 7.19
N SER A 62 -9.95 4.89 7.78
CA SER A 62 -10.28 3.93 8.84
C SER A 62 -10.69 2.55 8.31
N SER A 63 -11.05 2.47 7.02
CA SER A 63 -11.44 1.24 6.34
C SER A 63 -10.41 0.85 5.30
N TRP A 64 -9.97 -0.41 5.34
CA TRP A 64 -9.07 -0.94 4.33
C TRP A 64 -9.72 -0.96 2.95
N ALA A 65 -11.00 -1.33 2.86
CA ALA A 65 -11.73 -1.32 1.61
C ALA A 65 -11.80 0.08 0.99
N ASP A 66 -12.08 1.10 1.81
CA ASP A 66 -12.12 2.50 1.35
C ASP A 66 -10.74 2.95 0.83
N PHE A 67 -9.69 2.69 1.62
CA PHE A 67 -8.31 3.00 1.24
C PHE A 67 -7.90 2.30 -0.05
N TYR A 68 -8.14 1.00 -0.16
CA TYR A 68 -7.71 0.23 -1.33
C TYR A 68 -8.46 0.64 -2.60
N ALA A 69 -9.78 0.84 -2.52
CA ALA A 69 -10.57 1.31 -3.66
C ALA A 69 -10.13 2.69 -4.14
N ASN A 70 -9.97 3.66 -3.23
CA ASN A 70 -9.76 5.06 -3.59
C ASN A 70 -8.28 5.42 -3.73
N ASN A 71 -7.46 5.07 -2.75
CA ASN A 71 -6.04 5.44 -2.67
C ASN A 71 -5.12 4.48 -3.44
N ARG A 72 -5.62 3.34 -3.94
CA ARG A 72 -4.86 2.42 -4.80
C ARG A 72 -5.46 2.31 -6.20
N LEU A 73 -6.65 1.72 -6.33
CA LEU A 73 -7.22 1.42 -7.66
C LEU A 73 -7.58 2.69 -8.43
N ARG A 74 -8.45 3.55 -7.86
CA ARG A 74 -8.88 4.79 -8.54
C ARG A 74 -7.76 5.81 -8.68
N ALA A 75 -6.85 5.88 -7.73
CA ALA A 75 -5.68 6.75 -7.82
C ALA A 75 -4.83 6.43 -9.05
N ILE A 76 -4.51 5.14 -9.27
CA ILE A 76 -3.73 4.70 -10.44
C ILE A 76 -4.51 4.94 -11.73
N LEU A 77 -5.83 4.67 -11.77
CA LEU A 77 -6.67 4.98 -12.92
C LEU A 77 -6.60 6.49 -13.25
N GLY A 78 -6.77 7.35 -12.24
CA GLY A 78 -6.74 8.81 -12.43
C GLY A 78 -5.40 9.31 -12.99
N ASP A 79 -4.29 8.79 -12.48
CA ASP A 79 -2.95 9.11 -13.02
C ASP A 79 -2.78 8.59 -14.45
N GLY A 80 -3.28 7.38 -14.74
CA GLY A 80 -3.30 6.80 -16.08
C GLY A 80 -4.08 7.66 -17.08
N ILE A 81 -5.28 8.11 -16.70
CA ILE A 81 -6.12 8.99 -17.52
C ILE A 81 -5.43 10.33 -17.77
N LYS A 82 -4.85 10.93 -16.73
CA LYS A 82 -4.14 12.21 -16.84
C LYS A 82 -2.98 12.12 -17.84
N ASN A 83 -2.25 11.01 -17.84
CA ASN A 83 -1.04 10.87 -18.65
C ASN A 83 -1.30 10.36 -20.07
N ASN A 84 -2.39 9.61 -20.29
CA ASN A 84 -2.61 8.88 -21.55
C ASN A 84 -3.99 9.12 -22.20
N GLY A 85 -4.89 9.84 -21.52
CA GLY A 85 -6.30 9.95 -21.93
C GLY A 85 -7.17 8.85 -21.33
N ALA A 86 -8.49 9.04 -21.42
CA ALA A 86 -9.46 8.11 -20.85
C ALA A 86 -9.67 6.88 -21.74
N ASP A 87 -9.78 5.71 -21.11
CA ASP A 87 -10.22 4.46 -21.72
C ASP A 87 -11.48 3.99 -20.99
N ALA A 88 -12.57 3.79 -21.74
CA ALA A 88 -13.88 3.49 -21.16
C ALA A 88 -13.93 2.08 -20.54
N GLU A 89 -13.37 1.08 -21.22
CA GLU A 89 -13.38 -0.31 -20.76
C GLU A 89 -12.56 -0.47 -19.48
N LEU A 90 -11.38 0.12 -19.44
CA LEU A 90 -10.52 0.12 -18.26
C LEU A 90 -11.19 0.84 -17.09
N SER A 91 -11.81 2.01 -17.34
CA SER A 91 -12.50 2.77 -16.30
C SER A 91 -13.64 1.98 -15.69
N ASP A 92 -14.47 1.35 -16.54
CA ASP A 92 -15.59 0.51 -16.10
C ASP A 92 -15.11 -0.72 -15.31
N ALA A 93 -14.01 -1.36 -15.74
CA ALA A 93 -13.42 -2.50 -15.04
C ALA A 93 -12.88 -2.13 -13.65
N VAL A 94 -12.21 -0.98 -13.54
CA VAL A 94 -11.71 -0.47 -12.26
C VAL A 94 -12.87 -0.11 -11.33
N GLU A 95 -13.89 0.59 -11.84
CA GLU A 95 -15.05 0.97 -11.03
C GLU A 95 -15.85 -0.25 -10.56
N LYS A 96 -16.06 -1.25 -11.43
CA LYS A 96 -16.70 -2.50 -11.04
C LYS A 96 -15.89 -3.24 -9.97
N THR A 97 -14.57 -3.26 -10.10
CA THR A 97 -13.67 -3.89 -9.11
C THR A 97 -13.75 -3.16 -7.77
N ALA A 98 -13.62 -1.84 -7.79
CA ALA A 98 -13.64 -0.99 -6.60
C ALA A 98 -15.00 -1.02 -5.88
N ASN A 99 -16.12 -1.10 -6.61
CA ASN A 99 -17.46 -1.05 -6.04
C ASN A 99 -18.05 -2.41 -5.68
N VAL A 100 -17.59 -3.51 -6.29
CA VAL A 100 -18.17 -4.85 -6.06
C VAL A 100 -17.17 -5.78 -5.39
N VAL A 101 -15.95 -5.90 -5.94
CA VAL A 101 -14.98 -6.90 -5.50
C VAL A 101 -14.31 -6.47 -4.19
N VAL A 102 -13.88 -5.20 -4.11
CA VAL A 102 -13.23 -4.65 -2.92
C VAL A 102 -14.10 -4.76 -1.67
N PRO A 103 -15.34 -4.25 -1.62
CA PRO A 103 -16.15 -4.39 -0.41
C PRO A 103 -16.48 -5.85 -0.08
N ARG A 104 -16.61 -6.72 -1.08
CA ARG A 104 -16.87 -8.16 -0.85
C ARG A 104 -15.70 -8.88 -0.18
N LEU A 105 -14.46 -8.56 -0.58
CA LEU A 105 -13.27 -9.26 -0.08
C LEU A 105 -12.57 -8.55 1.07
N LEU A 106 -12.68 -7.22 1.13
CA LEU A 106 -11.93 -6.35 2.06
C LEU A 106 -12.85 -5.53 2.97
N GLY A 107 -14.17 -5.54 2.74
CA GLY A 107 -15.14 -4.74 3.49
C GLY A 107 -15.63 -5.39 4.78
N THR A 108 -15.02 -6.48 5.23
CA THR A 108 -15.48 -7.19 6.43
C THR A 108 -15.05 -6.47 7.70
N THR A 109 -16.05 -6.14 8.52
CA THR A 109 -15.96 -5.88 9.95
C THR A 109 -15.40 -7.13 10.64
N ILE A 110 -14.18 -7.07 11.17
CA ILE A 110 -13.70 -7.98 12.21
C ILE A 110 -13.87 -7.25 13.54
#